data_AF-A0A1F3TQ14-F1
#
_entry.id   AF-A0A1F3TQ14-F1
#
_cell.length_a   1.000
_cell.length_b   1.000
_cell.length_c   1.000
_cell.angle_alpha   90.00
_cell.angle_beta   90.00
_cell.angle_gamma   90.00
#
_symmetry.space_group_name_H-M   'P 1'
#
loop_
_entity.id
_entity.type
_entity.pdbx_description
1 polymer ?
#
loop_
_entity_poly.entity_id
_entity_poly.type
_entity_poly.pdbx_seq_one_letter_code
_entity_poly.pdbx_strand_id
1 'polypeptide(L)'
;MSKQLRTDFKWNSDFKQVKTELSKISSSFCLAKWLQSTIHFQLGTTHSCHHLLTHKITPDDIKNSHTGIHNTSVKLNERALMLSGVQPDPCNYCWNIENSNPDAVSDRILKSSASWAYPHGNDVIASNLGENISPTYLEVSFSNLCNFKCSYCSADYSSKWQNELETLGNFSTRNGEATTTILKEETNLLLNSFWKWWPELKKHLHIFRITGGEPLLSPATWNIFDDLSINPAPNLQLAINSNLGVPTNIIKKFIEHANSLINKKNINEVRLFTSLDTLGVDAELSRNGLNQNLFFENLNLIMEEVPSLRIVIMVTYNAFSVNNFTDLLKKIYELRGKYLNDQRWQPIGISSNYLRHPEHLSIKVLPERHLLKMEESLNYMKSEFHDSIKNKQGYFIHEINSLSNIIDWFKQPIDANEKKRLQANFLQFWSEHDQRRGTHAIKRINELNLLNETI
;
A
#
# COMPACT_ATOMS: atom_id res chain seq x y z
N MET A 1 -20.66 -9.05 -33.38
CA MET A 1 -19.18 -9.09 -33.39
C MET A 1 -18.73 -9.56 -32.03
N SER A 2 -17.84 -10.56 -31.93
CA SER A 2 -17.25 -10.91 -30.63
C SER A 2 -16.46 -9.71 -30.14
N LYS A 3 -16.81 -9.23 -28.95
CA LYS A 3 -16.06 -8.18 -28.28
C LYS A 3 -14.71 -8.78 -27.86
N GLN A 4 -13.61 -8.34 -28.46
CA GLN A 4 -12.26 -8.78 -28.11
C GLN A 4 -11.33 -7.56 -28.04
N LEU A 5 -10.37 -7.60 -27.12
CA LEU A 5 -9.29 -6.63 -27.06
C LEU A 5 -8.20 -7.01 -28.05
N ARG A 6 -7.67 -6.01 -28.74
CA ARG A 6 -6.44 -6.14 -29.54
C ARG A 6 -5.23 -6.32 -28.64
N THR A 7 -4.28 -7.16 -29.05
CA THR A 7 -3.05 -7.44 -28.31
C THR A 7 -1.77 -7.05 -29.07
N ASP A 8 -1.92 -6.48 -30.26
CA ASP A 8 -0.84 -6.16 -31.21
C ASP A 8 -0.19 -4.78 -31.00
N PHE A 9 -0.49 -4.11 -29.88
CA PHE A 9 0.12 -2.83 -29.52
C PHE A 9 0.71 -2.87 -28.10
N LYS A 10 1.59 -1.91 -27.82
CA LYS A 10 2.26 -1.79 -26.53
C LYS A 10 1.33 -1.15 -25.48
N TRP A 11 0.46 -1.98 -24.91
CA TRP A 11 -0.60 -1.56 -23.98
C TRP A 11 -0.09 -0.82 -22.74
N ASN A 12 1.13 -1.09 -22.26
CA ASN A 12 1.69 -0.42 -21.07
C ASN A 12 2.19 1.01 -21.31
N SER A 13 2.23 1.48 -22.56
CA SER A 13 2.68 2.84 -22.90
C SER A 13 1.67 3.62 -23.73
N ASP A 14 0.58 2.98 -24.19
CA ASP A 14 -0.46 3.62 -25.00
C ASP A 14 -1.82 3.58 -24.29
N PHE A 15 -1.94 4.42 -23.26
CA PHE A 15 -3.16 4.50 -22.44
C PHE A 15 -4.38 4.95 -23.22
N LYS A 16 -4.20 5.75 -24.29
CA LYS A 16 -5.29 6.18 -25.18
C LYS A 16 -5.83 5.00 -25.98
N GLN A 17 -4.93 4.15 -26.52
CA GLN A 17 -5.35 2.94 -27.20
C GLN A 17 -6.01 1.97 -26.22
N VAL A 18 -5.46 1.77 -25.02
CA VAL A 18 -6.10 0.93 -23.98
C VAL A 18 -7.53 1.42 -23.69
N LYS A 19 -7.72 2.72 -23.48
CA LYS A 19 -9.04 3.32 -23.26
C LYS A 19 -10.00 3.04 -24.42
N THR A 20 -9.53 3.19 -25.66
CA THR A 20 -10.29 2.88 -26.87
C THR A 20 -10.71 1.42 -26.92
N GLU A 21 -9.79 0.49 -26.65
CA GLU A 21 -10.08 -0.95 -26.65
C GLU A 21 -11.10 -1.34 -25.57
N LEU A 22 -10.95 -0.84 -24.34
CA LEU A 22 -11.92 -1.08 -23.27
C LEU A 22 -13.31 -0.54 -23.62
N SER A 23 -13.37 0.62 -24.27
CA SER A 23 -14.63 1.28 -24.66
C SER A 23 -15.42 0.49 -25.72
N LYS A 24 -14.77 -0.39 -26.49
CA LYS A 24 -15.47 -1.33 -27.39
C LYS A 24 -16.30 -2.36 -26.64
N ILE A 25 -15.91 -2.67 -25.39
CA ILE A 25 -16.65 -3.59 -24.53
C ILE A 25 -17.82 -2.84 -23.89
N SER A 26 -17.53 -1.74 -23.20
CA SER A 26 -18.49 -0.76 -22.71
C SER A 26 -17.75 0.51 -22.24
N SER A 27 -18.46 1.63 -22.15
CA SER A 27 -17.91 2.91 -21.66
C SER A 27 -17.27 2.83 -20.26
N SER A 28 -17.78 1.96 -19.40
CA SER A 28 -17.37 1.77 -18.00
C SER A 28 -16.48 0.54 -17.75
N PHE A 29 -16.09 -0.21 -18.79
CA PHE A 29 -15.34 -1.46 -18.62
C PHE A 29 -13.96 -1.26 -17.98
N CYS A 30 -13.59 -2.09 -17.00
CA CYS A 30 -12.31 -2.00 -16.30
C CYS A 30 -11.80 -3.40 -15.96
N LEU A 31 -10.62 -3.78 -16.47
CA LEU A 31 -10.05 -5.11 -16.23
C LEU A 31 -9.74 -5.36 -14.75
N ALA A 32 -9.30 -4.33 -14.02
CA ALA A 32 -8.97 -4.44 -12.60
C ALA A 32 -10.18 -4.88 -11.73
N LYS A 33 -11.42 -4.62 -12.17
CA LYS A 33 -12.62 -5.03 -11.41
C LYS A 33 -12.80 -6.56 -11.36
N TRP A 34 -12.24 -7.27 -12.35
CA TRP A 34 -12.19 -8.73 -12.40
C TRP A 34 -10.84 -9.26 -11.90
N LEU A 35 -9.73 -8.61 -12.25
CA LEU A 35 -8.40 -9.20 -12.09
C LEU A 35 -7.65 -8.76 -10.83
N GLN A 36 -8.14 -7.73 -10.12
CA GLN A 36 -7.56 -7.27 -8.86
C GLN A 36 -8.52 -7.50 -7.68
N SER A 37 -7.97 -7.92 -6.55
CA SER A 37 -8.70 -8.04 -5.29
C SER A 37 -7.79 -7.74 -4.11
N THR A 38 -8.34 -7.09 -3.10
CA THR A 38 -7.73 -6.95 -1.77
C THR A 38 -8.69 -7.55 -0.75
N ILE A 39 -8.20 -8.42 0.13
CA ILE A 39 -9.01 -9.11 1.14
C ILE A 39 -8.41 -8.82 2.52
N HIS A 40 -9.22 -8.28 3.43
CA HIS A 40 -8.86 -8.06 4.82
C HIS A 40 -9.54 -9.13 5.68
N PHE A 41 -8.86 -10.27 5.86
CA PHE A 41 -9.44 -11.41 6.57
C PHE A 41 -9.81 -11.05 8.01
N GLN A 42 -8.98 -10.28 8.69
CA GLN A 42 -9.25 -9.84 10.07
C GLN A 42 -10.47 -8.93 10.19
N LEU A 43 -10.86 -8.24 9.12
CA LEU A 43 -12.05 -7.38 9.09
C LEU A 43 -13.25 -8.06 8.43
N GLY A 44 -13.04 -9.19 7.75
CA GLY A 44 -14.03 -9.85 6.92
C GLY A 44 -14.51 -8.99 5.75
N THR A 45 -13.63 -8.15 5.20
CA THR A 45 -13.96 -7.23 4.09
C THR A 45 -13.09 -7.44 2.87
N THR A 46 -13.56 -6.96 1.72
CA THR A 46 -12.81 -6.97 0.46
C THR A 46 -13.14 -5.75 -0.40
N HIS A 47 -12.28 -5.47 -1.36
CA HIS A 47 -12.51 -4.52 -2.45
C HIS A 47 -11.68 -4.94 -3.68
N SER A 48 -12.00 -4.43 -4.87
CA SER A 48 -11.26 -4.77 -6.10
C SER A 48 -10.08 -3.83 -6.39
N CYS A 49 -10.00 -2.67 -5.75
CA CYS A 49 -9.06 -1.60 -6.07
C CYS A 49 -8.94 -0.65 -4.88
N HIS A 50 -7.75 -0.11 -4.63
CA HIS A 50 -7.44 0.76 -3.49
C HIS A 50 -8.27 2.05 -3.36
N HIS A 51 -8.98 2.48 -4.42
CA HIS A 51 -9.87 3.65 -4.37
C HIS A 51 -11.29 3.32 -3.88
N LEU A 52 -11.65 2.04 -3.84
CA LEU A 52 -12.98 1.59 -3.45
C LEU A 52 -13.10 1.50 -1.93
N LEU A 53 -14.28 1.83 -1.41
CA LEU A 53 -14.63 1.44 -0.05
C LEU A 53 -14.69 -0.08 0.05
N THR A 54 -14.29 -0.61 1.21
CA THR A 54 -14.37 -2.05 1.48
C THR A 54 -15.81 -2.45 1.77
N HIS A 55 -16.24 -3.61 1.30
CA HIS A 55 -17.51 -4.21 1.70
C HIS A 55 -17.29 -5.55 2.41
N LYS A 56 -18.28 -5.98 3.21
CA LYS A 56 -18.22 -7.25 3.94
C LYS A 56 -18.34 -8.44 2.98
N ILE A 57 -17.59 -9.50 3.25
CA ILE A 57 -17.81 -10.82 2.65
C ILE A 57 -18.84 -11.54 3.54
N THR A 58 -19.95 -11.97 2.95
CA THR A 58 -21.03 -12.65 3.67
C THR A 58 -20.82 -14.17 3.66
N PRO A 59 -21.41 -14.91 4.62
CA PRO A 59 -21.40 -16.37 4.56
C PRO A 59 -22.02 -16.94 3.28
N ASP A 60 -23.04 -16.27 2.72
CA ASP A 60 -23.68 -16.70 1.48
C ASP A 60 -22.73 -16.60 0.28
N ASP A 61 -21.83 -15.62 0.25
CA ASP A 61 -20.84 -15.50 -0.83
C ASP A 61 -19.96 -16.76 -0.91
N ILE A 62 -19.60 -17.38 0.23
CA ILE A 62 -18.70 -18.54 0.27
C ILE A 62 -19.41 -19.90 0.42
N LYS A 63 -20.74 -19.89 0.52
CA LYS A 63 -21.55 -21.07 0.83
C LYS A 63 -21.40 -22.19 -0.21
N ASN A 64 -21.36 -21.81 -1.49
CA ASN A 64 -21.36 -22.74 -2.61
C ASN A 64 -20.00 -22.79 -3.36
N SER A 65 -19.10 -21.85 -3.09
CA SER A 65 -17.78 -21.79 -3.73
C SER A 65 -16.77 -21.01 -2.88
N HIS A 66 -15.55 -21.52 -2.79
CA HIS A 66 -14.45 -20.81 -2.13
C HIS A 66 -14.00 -19.56 -2.91
N THR A 67 -14.30 -19.49 -4.22
CA THR A 67 -14.03 -18.30 -5.05
C THR A 67 -14.90 -17.10 -4.68
N GLY A 68 -15.96 -17.31 -3.88
CA GLY A 68 -16.86 -16.28 -3.38
C GLY A 68 -16.19 -15.15 -2.60
N ILE A 69 -15.02 -15.39 -2.01
CA ILE A 69 -14.23 -14.33 -1.35
C ILE A 69 -13.75 -13.27 -2.35
N HIS A 70 -13.54 -13.65 -3.61
CA HIS A 70 -13.25 -12.74 -4.71
C HIS A 70 -14.51 -12.36 -5.48
N ASN A 71 -15.43 -13.30 -5.69
CA ASN A 71 -16.65 -13.17 -6.47
C ASN A 71 -17.89 -12.92 -5.62
N THR A 72 -17.79 -11.97 -4.67
CA THR A 72 -18.93 -11.58 -3.82
C THR A 72 -20.08 -11.05 -4.68
N SER A 73 -21.32 -11.23 -4.23
CA SER A 73 -22.53 -10.67 -4.84
C SER A 73 -22.42 -9.18 -5.21
N VAL A 74 -21.83 -8.36 -4.33
CA VAL A 74 -21.55 -6.93 -4.57
C VAL A 74 -20.69 -6.73 -5.81
N LYS A 75 -19.54 -7.41 -5.89
CA LYS A 75 -18.61 -7.30 -7.03
C LYS A 75 -19.24 -7.80 -8.33
N LEU A 76 -20.00 -8.91 -8.29
CA LEU A 76 -20.69 -9.45 -9.46
C LEU A 76 -21.74 -8.45 -10.00
N ASN A 77 -22.49 -7.79 -9.12
CA ASN A 77 -23.42 -6.74 -9.51
C ASN A 77 -22.71 -5.53 -10.16
N GLU A 78 -21.62 -5.05 -9.56
CA GLU A 78 -20.85 -3.94 -10.13
C GLU A 78 -20.25 -4.29 -11.50
N ARG A 79 -19.82 -5.54 -11.69
CA ARG A 79 -19.36 -6.06 -12.99
C ARG A 79 -20.49 -6.09 -14.02
N ALA A 80 -21.70 -6.48 -13.62
CA ALA A 80 -22.88 -6.43 -14.48
C ALA A 80 -23.20 -4.99 -14.94
N LEU A 81 -23.17 -4.03 -14.00
CA LEU A 81 -23.31 -2.60 -14.31
C LEU A 81 -22.23 -2.16 -15.31
N MET A 82 -20.96 -2.50 -15.06
CA MET A 82 -19.88 -2.15 -15.96
C MET A 82 -20.07 -2.72 -17.36
N LEU A 83 -20.50 -3.98 -17.51
CA LEU A 83 -20.74 -4.60 -18.82
C LEU A 83 -21.90 -3.94 -19.57
N SER A 84 -22.89 -3.41 -18.86
CA SER A 84 -24.01 -2.64 -19.42
C SER A 84 -23.66 -1.19 -19.79
N GLY A 85 -22.44 -0.73 -19.50
CA GLY A 85 -22.01 0.66 -19.75
C GLY A 85 -22.37 1.63 -18.62
N VAL A 86 -22.86 1.13 -17.49
CA VAL A 86 -23.19 1.92 -16.31
C VAL A 86 -21.94 2.05 -15.43
N GLN A 87 -21.63 3.29 -15.05
CA GLN A 87 -20.57 3.63 -14.10
C GLN A 87 -21.02 3.28 -12.67
N PRO A 88 -20.41 2.29 -11.97
CA PRO A 88 -20.80 1.97 -10.61
C PRO A 88 -20.31 3.05 -9.63
N ASP A 89 -21.17 3.45 -8.69
CA ASP A 89 -20.91 4.54 -7.74
C ASP A 89 -19.60 4.40 -6.95
N PRO A 90 -19.22 3.20 -6.45
CA PRO A 90 -17.98 3.07 -5.67
C PRO A 90 -16.71 3.42 -6.49
N CYS A 91 -16.77 3.38 -7.82
CA CYS A 91 -15.65 3.70 -8.71
C CYS A 91 -15.53 5.20 -9.07
N ASN A 92 -16.25 6.06 -8.35
CA ASN A 92 -16.33 7.51 -8.62
C ASN A 92 -14.97 8.23 -8.71
N TYR A 93 -13.91 7.77 -8.04
CA TYR A 93 -12.56 8.34 -8.18
C TYR A 93 -12.14 8.41 -9.66
N CYS A 94 -12.34 7.32 -10.41
CA CYS A 94 -12.01 7.27 -11.82
C CYS A 94 -13.02 8.04 -12.68
N TRP A 95 -14.30 7.98 -12.32
CA TRP A 95 -15.38 8.66 -13.05
C TRP A 95 -15.25 10.18 -12.97
N ASN A 96 -14.89 10.72 -11.82
CA ASN A 96 -14.68 12.16 -11.64
C ASN A 96 -13.56 12.69 -12.56
N ILE A 97 -12.50 11.90 -12.75
CA ILE A 97 -11.39 12.23 -13.67
C ILE A 97 -11.86 12.17 -15.13
N GLU A 98 -12.55 11.11 -15.53
CA GLU A 98 -12.92 10.91 -16.95
C GLU A 98 -14.12 11.74 -17.39
N ASN A 99 -15.07 12.00 -16.49
CA ASN A 99 -16.25 12.81 -16.79
C ASN A 99 -15.90 14.31 -16.81
N SER A 100 -14.82 14.74 -16.14
CA SER A 100 -14.34 16.14 -16.20
C SER A 100 -13.52 16.42 -17.46
N ASN A 101 -12.84 15.41 -18.01
CA ASN A 101 -12.11 15.52 -19.26
C ASN A 101 -12.13 14.17 -20.02
N PRO A 102 -12.81 14.07 -21.18
CA PRO A 102 -12.85 12.86 -21.99
C PRO A 102 -11.50 12.32 -22.44
N ASP A 103 -10.44 13.14 -22.47
CA ASP A 103 -9.07 12.71 -22.82
C ASP A 103 -8.24 12.27 -21.61
N ALA A 104 -8.78 12.40 -20.39
CA ALA A 104 -8.08 12.01 -19.18
C ALA A 104 -7.87 10.49 -19.09
N VAL A 105 -6.74 10.13 -18.49
CA VAL A 105 -6.33 8.76 -18.17
C VAL A 105 -6.50 8.58 -16.68
N SER A 106 -7.53 7.85 -16.26
CA SER A 106 -7.73 7.51 -14.85
C SER A 106 -6.96 6.26 -14.43
N ASP A 107 -6.92 6.00 -13.13
CA ASP A 107 -6.37 4.76 -12.56
C ASP A 107 -6.99 3.49 -13.15
N ARG A 108 -8.26 3.50 -13.58
CA ARG A 108 -8.87 2.32 -14.20
C ARG A 108 -8.16 1.99 -15.51
N ILE A 109 -7.74 3.00 -16.28
CA ILE A 109 -7.01 2.83 -17.54
C ILE A 109 -5.59 2.37 -17.23
N LEU A 110 -4.90 3.05 -16.31
CA LEU A 110 -3.53 2.69 -15.90
C LEU A 110 -3.43 1.25 -15.38
N LYS A 111 -4.38 0.83 -14.55
CA LYS A 111 -4.43 -0.54 -14.03
C LYS A 111 -4.83 -1.56 -15.08
N SER A 112 -5.77 -1.21 -15.96
CA SER A 112 -6.12 -2.10 -17.07
C SER A 112 -4.97 -2.25 -18.07
N SER A 113 -4.12 -1.24 -18.19
CA SER A 113 -2.86 -1.27 -18.95
C SER A 113 -1.69 -1.86 -18.16
N ALA A 114 -1.91 -2.64 -17.11
CA ALA A 114 -0.83 -3.29 -16.37
C ALA A 114 -0.55 -4.71 -16.87
N SER A 115 0.67 -5.22 -16.66
CA SER A 115 1.10 -6.56 -17.12
C SER A 115 0.30 -7.69 -16.54
N TRP A 116 -0.20 -7.52 -15.32
CA TRP A 116 -1.09 -8.47 -14.68
C TRP A 116 -2.53 -8.37 -15.20
N ALA A 117 -2.92 -7.33 -15.93
CA ALA A 117 -4.31 -7.09 -16.34
C ALA A 117 -4.55 -7.27 -17.84
N TYR A 118 -3.94 -6.43 -18.68
CA TYR A 118 -4.27 -6.32 -20.11
C TYR A 118 -4.16 -7.65 -20.86
N PRO A 119 -3.08 -8.45 -20.69
CA PRO A 119 -2.94 -9.73 -21.39
C PRO A 119 -4.07 -10.73 -21.13
N HIS A 120 -4.77 -10.59 -20.00
CA HIS A 120 -5.87 -11.46 -19.60
C HIS A 120 -7.25 -10.89 -19.93
N GLY A 121 -7.31 -9.76 -20.64
CA GLY A 121 -8.58 -9.06 -20.86
C GLY A 121 -9.57 -9.83 -21.75
N ASN A 122 -9.09 -10.67 -22.68
CA ASN A 122 -9.98 -11.55 -23.45
C ASN A 122 -10.56 -12.69 -22.60
N ASP A 123 -9.82 -13.19 -21.60
CA ASP A 123 -10.33 -14.16 -20.63
C ASP A 123 -11.41 -13.52 -19.75
N VAL A 124 -11.22 -12.26 -19.34
CA VAL A 124 -12.23 -11.47 -18.61
C VAL A 124 -13.50 -11.36 -19.43
N ILE A 125 -13.41 -10.99 -20.70
CA ILE A 125 -14.59 -10.85 -21.56
C ILE A 125 -15.31 -12.19 -21.74
N ALA A 126 -14.56 -13.29 -21.94
CA ALA A 126 -15.12 -14.63 -22.04
C ALA A 126 -15.81 -15.09 -20.74
N SER A 127 -15.31 -14.64 -19.58
CA SER A 127 -15.86 -14.96 -18.26
C SER A 127 -17.16 -14.24 -17.91
N ASN A 128 -17.58 -13.25 -18.71
CA ASN A 128 -18.74 -12.40 -18.45
C ASN A 128 -18.67 -11.72 -17.06
N LEU A 129 -19.50 -12.12 -16.08
CA LEU A 129 -19.47 -11.59 -14.71
C LEU A 129 -18.23 -12.03 -13.90
N GLY A 130 -17.46 -13.01 -14.40
CA GLY A 130 -16.24 -13.47 -13.75
C GLY A 130 -16.46 -14.52 -12.68
N GLU A 131 -17.60 -15.22 -12.65
CA GLU A 131 -17.86 -16.32 -11.70
C GLU A 131 -16.76 -17.41 -11.76
N ASN A 132 -16.19 -17.62 -12.96
CA ASN A 132 -15.15 -18.60 -13.25
C ASN A 132 -13.76 -17.99 -13.53
N ILE A 133 -13.51 -16.73 -13.16
CA ILE A 133 -12.18 -16.12 -13.32
C ILE A 133 -11.53 -15.86 -11.96
N SER A 134 -10.28 -16.30 -11.83
CA SER A 134 -9.42 -16.01 -10.70
C SER A 134 -8.69 -14.67 -10.93
N PRO A 135 -8.47 -13.85 -9.89
CA PRO A 135 -7.70 -12.62 -10.03
C PRO A 135 -6.24 -12.97 -10.34
N THR A 136 -5.58 -12.10 -11.09
CA THR A 136 -4.14 -12.17 -11.37
C THR A 136 -3.34 -11.30 -10.40
N TYR A 137 -3.98 -10.33 -9.73
CA TYR A 137 -3.44 -9.57 -8.62
C TYR A 137 -4.32 -9.81 -7.38
N LEU A 138 -3.76 -10.45 -6.37
CA LEU A 138 -4.40 -10.53 -5.04
C LEU A 138 -3.51 -9.90 -3.96
N GLU A 139 -4.09 -8.99 -3.17
CA GLU A 139 -3.53 -8.49 -1.91
C GLU A 139 -4.34 -9.07 -0.74
N VAL A 140 -3.66 -9.55 0.31
CA VAL A 140 -4.32 -10.10 1.50
C VAL A 140 -3.74 -9.53 2.78
N SER A 141 -4.61 -9.20 3.72
CA SER A 141 -4.28 -8.97 5.12
C SER A 141 -4.82 -10.15 5.93
N PHE A 142 -3.94 -10.98 6.46
CA PHE A 142 -4.34 -12.18 7.23
C PHE A 142 -4.77 -11.85 8.65
N SER A 143 -4.10 -10.89 9.29
CA SER A 143 -4.34 -10.52 10.69
C SER A 143 -4.02 -9.05 10.96
N ASN A 144 -4.50 -8.53 12.09
CA ASN A 144 -4.02 -7.26 12.65
C ASN A 144 -2.78 -7.44 13.54
N LEU A 145 -2.18 -8.64 13.62
CA LEU A 145 -1.03 -8.90 14.49
C LEU A 145 0.13 -8.00 14.08
N CYS A 146 0.52 -7.09 14.95
CA CYS A 146 1.57 -6.11 14.69
C CYS A 146 2.37 -5.85 15.97
N ASN A 147 3.66 -5.57 15.81
CA ASN A 147 4.56 -5.14 16.87
C ASN A 147 4.56 -3.62 17.11
N PHE A 148 3.96 -2.83 16.21
CA PHE A 148 3.94 -1.36 16.27
C PHE A 148 2.55 -0.80 16.56
N LYS A 149 2.49 0.45 17.03
CA LYS A 149 1.26 1.26 17.15
C LYS A 149 1.45 2.65 16.52
N CYS A 150 1.75 2.66 15.22
CA CYS A 150 1.98 3.89 14.45
C CYS A 150 0.83 4.89 14.61
N SER A 151 1.12 6.17 14.78
CA SER A 151 0.20 7.19 15.26
C SER A 151 -1.02 7.44 14.35
N TYR A 152 -0.89 7.13 13.06
CA TYR A 152 -1.94 7.20 12.06
C TYR A 152 -2.59 5.85 11.71
N CYS A 153 -2.23 4.77 12.41
CA CYS A 153 -2.79 3.44 12.23
C CYS A 153 -4.02 3.23 13.15
N SER A 154 -4.57 2.02 13.18
CA SER A 154 -5.70 1.65 14.02
C SER A 154 -5.65 0.20 14.49
N ALA A 155 -6.54 -0.14 15.43
CA ALA A 155 -6.75 -1.48 15.93
C ALA A 155 -7.16 -2.48 14.84
N ASP A 156 -7.71 -1.99 13.71
CA ASP A 156 -8.00 -2.81 12.52
C ASP A 156 -6.75 -3.46 11.91
N TYR A 157 -5.59 -2.85 12.13
CA TYR A 157 -4.31 -3.24 11.52
C TYR A 157 -3.18 -3.35 12.56
N SER A 158 -3.45 -3.18 13.85
CA SER A 158 -2.46 -3.39 14.90
C SER A 158 -3.05 -3.91 16.20
N SER A 159 -2.62 -5.11 16.58
CA SER A 159 -2.92 -5.71 17.88
C SER A 159 -2.34 -4.91 19.06
N LYS A 160 -1.29 -4.09 18.84
CA LYS A 160 -0.76 -3.18 19.88
C LYS A 160 -1.67 -1.97 20.08
N TRP A 161 -2.25 -1.44 19.00
CA TRP A 161 -3.31 -0.44 19.09
C TRP A 161 -4.54 -1.00 19.81
N GLN A 162 -5.00 -2.18 19.39
CA GLN A 162 -6.15 -2.84 20.01
C GLN A 162 -5.96 -3.00 21.53
N ASN A 163 -4.82 -3.57 21.96
CA ASN A 163 -4.52 -3.74 23.38
C ASN A 163 -4.48 -2.41 24.15
N GLU A 164 -3.84 -1.37 23.60
CA GLU A 164 -3.80 -0.06 24.24
C GLU A 164 -5.20 0.55 24.45
N LEU A 165 -6.09 0.43 23.46
CA LEU A 165 -7.45 0.95 23.58
C LEU A 165 -8.32 0.13 24.54
N GLU A 166 -8.16 -1.20 24.57
CA GLU A 166 -8.85 -2.07 25.52
C GLU A 166 -8.41 -1.83 26.96
N THR A 167 -7.15 -1.44 27.19
CA THR A 167 -6.58 -1.25 28.53
C THR A 167 -6.72 0.17 29.06
N LEU A 168 -6.55 1.18 28.20
CA LEU A 168 -6.51 2.61 28.59
C LEU A 168 -7.72 3.41 28.10
N GLY A 169 -8.63 2.79 27.34
CA GLY A 169 -9.75 3.46 26.71
C GLY A 169 -9.37 4.25 25.47
N ASN A 170 -10.37 4.87 24.83
CA ASN A 170 -10.15 5.60 23.58
C ASN A 170 -9.37 6.91 23.80
N PHE A 171 -8.63 7.33 22.78
CA PHE A 171 -8.10 8.71 22.72
C PHE A 171 -9.27 9.70 22.64
N SER A 172 -9.12 10.91 23.20
CA SER A 172 -10.19 11.92 23.08
C SER A 172 -10.49 12.29 21.62
N THR A 173 -9.49 12.18 20.76
CA THR A 173 -9.59 12.38 19.30
C THR A 173 -10.10 11.15 18.55
N ARG A 174 -10.42 10.06 19.25
CA ARG A 174 -10.87 8.76 18.71
C ARG A 174 -9.87 8.09 17.76
N ASN A 175 -8.59 8.42 17.89
CA ASN A 175 -7.54 7.84 17.06
C ASN A 175 -7.42 6.34 17.31
N GLY A 176 -7.26 5.62 16.20
CA GLY A 176 -6.91 4.22 16.19
C GLY A 176 -8.03 3.26 16.59
N GLU A 177 -9.26 3.75 16.82
CA GLU A 177 -10.42 2.89 17.11
C GLU A 177 -10.66 1.87 16.00
N ALA A 178 -11.05 0.65 16.39
CA ALA A 178 -11.44 -0.39 15.44
C ALA A 178 -12.76 0.00 14.77
N THR A 179 -12.84 -0.21 13.46
CA THR A 179 -14.08 0.04 12.70
C THR A 179 -15.06 -1.13 12.78
N THR A 180 -14.58 -2.30 13.18
CA THR A 180 -15.35 -3.54 13.27
C THR A 180 -14.70 -4.49 14.28
N THR A 181 -15.44 -5.50 14.71
CA THR A 181 -14.86 -6.63 15.45
C THR A 181 -13.77 -7.32 14.61
N ILE A 182 -12.63 -7.56 15.24
CA ILE A 182 -11.48 -8.26 14.63
C ILE A 182 -11.71 -9.77 14.70
N LEU A 183 -11.66 -10.42 13.54
CA LEU A 183 -11.73 -11.87 13.40
C LEU A 183 -10.35 -12.48 13.66
N LYS A 184 -10.28 -13.46 14.57
CA LYS A 184 -9.04 -14.20 14.86
C LYS A 184 -8.74 -15.21 13.75
N GLU A 185 -7.47 -15.29 13.35
CA GLU A 185 -6.97 -16.17 12.29
C GLU A 185 -7.48 -17.63 12.43
N GLU A 186 -7.38 -18.19 13.64
CA GLU A 186 -7.72 -19.59 13.96
C GLU A 186 -9.21 -19.94 13.76
N THR A 187 -10.09 -18.96 13.90
CA THR A 187 -11.56 -19.17 13.86
C THR A 187 -12.19 -18.59 12.59
N ASN A 188 -11.38 -18.08 11.68
CA ASN A 188 -11.85 -17.32 10.54
C ASN A 188 -12.30 -18.23 9.39
N LEU A 189 -13.61 -18.37 9.21
CA LEU A 189 -14.20 -19.17 8.12
C LEU A 189 -13.83 -18.67 6.72
N LEU A 190 -13.58 -17.37 6.56
CA LEU A 190 -13.13 -16.80 5.29
C LEU A 190 -11.70 -17.24 4.98
N LEU A 191 -10.84 -17.30 6.00
CA LEU A 191 -9.48 -17.79 5.85
C LEU A 191 -9.46 -19.30 5.54
N ASN A 192 -10.32 -20.08 6.18
CA ASN A 192 -10.50 -21.50 5.83
C ASN A 192 -10.93 -21.68 4.37
N SER A 193 -11.79 -20.79 3.86
CA SER A 193 -12.19 -20.80 2.45
C SER A 193 -11.03 -20.41 1.53
N PHE A 194 -10.22 -19.42 1.92
CA PHE A 194 -9.01 -19.04 1.19
C PHE A 194 -8.04 -20.20 1.05
N TRP A 195 -7.77 -20.97 2.11
CA TRP A 195 -6.85 -22.12 2.03
C TRP A 195 -7.34 -23.22 1.09
N LYS A 196 -8.66 -23.41 0.97
CA LYS A 196 -9.24 -24.34 -0.02
C LYS A 196 -9.15 -23.82 -1.45
N TRP A 197 -9.17 -22.49 -1.63
CA TRP A 197 -9.03 -21.85 -2.94
C TRP A 197 -7.57 -21.75 -3.41
N TRP A 198 -6.63 -21.54 -2.48
CA TRP A 198 -5.21 -21.29 -2.74
C TRP A 198 -4.55 -22.22 -3.79
N PRO A 199 -4.77 -23.55 -3.79
CA PRO A 199 -4.14 -24.45 -4.75
C PRO A 199 -4.49 -24.16 -6.21
N GLU A 200 -5.72 -23.71 -6.48
CA GLU A 200 -6.15 -23.27 -7.81
C GLU A 200 -5.69 -21.84 -8.06
N LEU A 201 -5.99 -20.93 -7.14
CA LEU A 201 -5.71 -19.50 -7.25
C LEU A 201 -4.25 -19.21 -7.66
N LYS A 202 -3.27 -19.82 -7.00
CA LYS A 202 -1.86 -19.51 -7.24
C LYS A 202 -1.38 -19.82 -8.66
N LYS A 203 -2.11 -20.66 -9.40
CA LYS A 203 -1.83 -20.96 -10.82
C LYS A 203 -2.13 -19.76 -11.73
N HIS A 204 -2.99 -18.86 -11.29
CA HIS A 204 -3.47 -17.69 -12.04
C HIS A 204 -2.84 -16.39 -11.56
N LEU A 205 -2.25 -16.36 -10.36
CA LEU A 205 -1.64 -15.15 -9.80
C LEU A 205 -0.35 -14.77 -10.54
N HIS A 206 -0.33 -13.53 -11.01
CA HIS A 206 0.88 -12.83 -11.42
C HIS A 206 1.48 -12.07 -10.23
N ILE A 207 0.64 -11.49 -9.35
CA ILE A 207 1.08 -10.79 -8.14
C ILE A 207 0.27 -11.29 -6.95
N PHE A 208 0.97 -11.80 -5.94
CA PHE A 208 0.40 -12.06 -4.62
C PHE A 208 1.08 -11.18 -3.59
N ARG A 209 0.32 -10.29 -2.95
CA ARG A 209 0.83 -9.34 -1.96
C ARG A 209 0.26 -9.64 -0.58
N ILE A 210 1.13 -9.80 0.42
CA ILE A 210 0.75 -10.01 1.82
C ILE A 210 1.01 -8.71 2.58
N THR A 211 -0.04 -8.18 3.20
CA THR A 211 -0.07 -6.98 4.04
C THR A 211 -0.77 -7.29 5.37
N GLY A 212 -1.18 -6.26 6.11
CA GLY A 212 -1.98 -6.35 7.34
C GLY A 212 -1.32 -5.59 8.46
N GLY A 213 -1.22 -6.22 9.63
CA GLY A 213 -0.35 -5.72 10.70
C GLY A 213 1.13 -5.80 10.32
N GLU A 214 1.83 -6.76 10.89
CA GLU A 214 3.18 -7.14 10.47
C GLU A 214 3.12 -8.56 9.89
N PRO A 215 3.08 -8.70 8.54
CA PRO A 215 2.98 -9.98 7.87
C PRO A 215 3.99 -11.02 8.32
N LEU A 216 5.23 -10.64 8.66
CA LEU A 216 6.25 -11.59 9.10
C LEU A 216 5.96 -12.19 10.49
N LEU A 217 4.98 -11.67 11.23
CA LEU A 217 4.50 -12.26 12.49
C LEU A 217 3.31 -13.21 12.30
N SER A 218 2.61 -13.19 11.15
CA SER A 218 1.43 -14.03 10.92
C SER A 218 1.84 -15.45 10.48
N PRO A 219 1.31 -16.51 11.12
CA PRO A 219 1.51 -17.89 10.68
C PRO A 219 1.06 -18.14 9.23
N ALA A 220 -0.07 -17.55 8.80
CA ALA A 220 -0.55 -17.63 7.44
C ALA A 220 0.49 -17.19 6.39
N THR A 221 1.31 -16.18 6.68
CA THR A 221 2.40 -15.76 5.79
C THR A 221 3.42 -16.87 5.59
N TRP A 222 3.81 -17.57 6.65
CA TRP A 222 4.78 -18.66 6.58
C TRP A 222 4.21 -19.90 5.88
N ASN A 223 2.92 -20.19 6.07
CA ASN A 223 2.24 -21.26 5.33
C ASN A 223 2.31 -21.05 3.80
N ILE A 224 2.27 -19.80 3.32
CA ILE A 224 2.46 -19.49 1.90
C ILE A 224 3.88 -19.81 1.44
N PHE A 225 4.90 -19.41 2.21
CA PHE A 225 6.29 -19.74 1.88
C PHE A 225 6.52 -21.25 1.84
N ASP A 226 5.97 -21.98 2.81
CA ASP A 226 6.10 -23.44 2.92
C ASP A 226 5.37 -24.13 1.76
N ASP A 227 4.13 -23.75 1.44
CA ASP A 227 3.41 -24.32 0.30
C ASP A 227 4.12 -24.03 -1.03
N LEU A 228 4.61 -22.80 -1.27
CA LEU A 228 5.33 -22.47 -2.49
C LEU A 228 6.66 -23.22 -2.60
N SER A 229 7.25 -23.67 -1.48
CA SER A 229 8.46 -24.49 -1.50
C SER A 229 8.22 -25.91 -2.03
N ILE A 230 7.00 -26.43 -1.83
CA ILE A 230 6.58 -27.79 -2.22
C ILE A 230 5.82 -27.77 -3.55
N ASN A 231 4.99 -26.76 -3.76
CA ASN A 231 4.05 -26.62 -4.85
C ASN A 231 4.30 -25.28 -5.59
N PRO A 232 5.28 -25.24 -6.51
CA PRO A 232 5.72 -24.02 -7.21
C PRO A 232 4.61 -23.25 -7.94
N ALA A 233 4.80 -21.93 -8.05
CA ALA A 233 4.06 -21.01 -8.91
C ALA A 233 5.05 -20.10 -9.68
N PRO A 234 5.72 -20.61 -10.74
CA PRO A 234 6.89 -19.94 -11.34
C PRO A 234 6.64 -18.56 -11.95
N ASN A 235 5.38 -18.20 -12.25
CA ASN A 235 5.02 -16.88 -12.78
C ASN A 235 4.73 -15.85 -11.68
N LEU A 236 4.73 -16.27 -10.41
CA LEU A 236 4.29 -15.46 -9.29
C LEU A 236 5.35 -14.44 -8.87
N GLN A 237 4.98 -13.16 -8.81
CA GLN A 237 5.65 -12.19 -7.96
C GLN A 237 5.04 -12.25 -6.55
N LEU A 238 5.85 -12.66 -5.57
CA LEU A 238 5.47 -12.63 -4.15
C LEU A 238 5.90 -11.28 -3.55
N ALA A 239 4.95 -10.50 -3.10
CA ALA A 239 5.17 -9.20 -2.47
C ALA A 239 4.84 -9.25 -0.97
N ILE A 240 5.73 -8.75 -0.11
CA ILE A 240 5.49 -8.67 1.34
C ILE A 240 5.57 -7.21 1.78
N ASN A 241 4.60 -6.76 2.57
CA ASN A 241 4.75 -5.53 3.34
C ASN A 241 5.36 -5.86 4.71
N SER A 242 6.36 -5.12 5.16
CA SER A 242 6.90 -5.28 6.52
C SER A 242 7.39 -3.95 7.05
N ASN A 243 7.13 -3.67 8.32
CA ASN A 243 7.68 -2.51 9.03
C ASN A 243 9.18 -2.66 9.34
N LEU A 244 9.78 -3.84 9.12
CA LEU A 244 11.18 -4.19 9.36
C LEU A 244 11.68 -3.98 10.80
N GLY A 245 10.78 -3.72 11.75
CA GLY A 245 11.07 -3.66 13.19
C GLY A 245 10.87 -4.99 13.92
N VAL A 246 10.77 -6.09 13.19
CA VAL A 246 10.76 -7.44 13.78
C VAL A 246 12.18 -7.85 14.21
N PRO A 247 12.32 -8.79 15.16
CA PRO A 247 13.62 -9.36 15.50
C PRO A 247 14.40 -9.88 14.28
N THR A 248 15.71 -9.63 14.24
CA THR A 248 16.59 -9.97 13.10
C THR A 248 16.54 -11.44 12.69
N ASN A 249 16.26 -12.38 13.61
CA ASN A 249 16.09 -13.80 13.28
C ASN A 249 14.86 -14.08 12.39
N ILE A 250 13.79 -13.29 12.51
CA ILE A 250 12.63 -13.38 11.61
C ILE A 250 13.01 -12.89 10.21
N ILE A 251 13.84 -11.85 10.12
CA ILE A 251 14.39 -11.37 8.84
C ILE A 251 15.31 -12.40 8.20
N LYS A 252 16.19 -13.05 8.97
CA LYS A 252 17.03 -14.16 8.47
C LYS A 252 16.18 -15.30 7.92
N LYS A 253 15.12 -15.71 8.64
CA LYS A 253 14.15 -16.69 8.14
C LYS A 253 13.53 -16.23 6.81
N PHE A 254 13.08 -14.99 6.72
CA PHE A 254 12.53 -14.44 5.46
C PHE A 254 13.54 -14.52 4.31
N ILE A 255 14.80 -14.13 4.54
CA ILE A 255 15.88 -14.21 3.56
C ILE A 255 16.11 -15.65 3.08
N GLU A 256 16.18 -16.61 4.00
CA GLU A 256 16.36 -18.03 3.68
C GLU A 256 15.23 -18.55 2.77
N HIS A 257 13.97 -18.26 3.10
CA HIS A 257 12.83 -18.66 2.28
C HIS A 257 12.83 -17.93 0.93
N ALA A 258 13.09 -16.62 0.89
CA ALA A 258 13.14 -15.85 -0.35
C ALA A 258 14.21 -16.39 -1.31
N ASN A 259 15.44 -16.59 -0.83
CA ASN A 259 16.52 -17.16 -1.61
C ASN A 259 16.20 -18.59 -2.08
N SER A 260 15.63 -19.43 -1.21
CA SER A 260 15.21 -20.79 -1.56
C SER A 260 14.20 -20.79 -2.71
N LEU A 261 13.15 -19.96 -2.63
CA LEU A 261 12.12 -19.87 -3.66
C LEU A 261 12.65 -19.33 -5.00
N ILE A 262 13.50 -18.29 -4.95
CA ILE A 262 14.11 -17.68 -6.14
C ILE A 262 15.08 -18.66 -6.82
N ASN A 263 16.02 -19.23 -6.07
CA ASN A 263 17.07 -20.10 -6.62
C ASN A 263 16.51 -21.39 -7.21
N LYS A 264 15.43 -21.93 -6.62
CA LYS A 264 14.72 -23.10 -7.14
C LYS A 264 13.72 -22.78 -8.25
N LYS A 265 13.56 -21.50 -8.60
CA LYS A 265 12.56 -20.99 -9.57
C LYS A 265 11.13 -21.40 -9.22
N ASN A 266 10.84 -21.49 -7.92
CA ASN A 266 9.49 -21.78 -7.45
C ASN A 266 8.54 -20.61 -7.67
N ILE A 267 9.08 -19.40 -7.77
CA ILE A 267 8.38 -18.14 -8.08
C ILE A 267 9.25 -17.30 -9.03
N ASN A 268 8.66 -16.25 -9.61
CA ASN A 268 9.34 -15.34 -10.52
C ASN A 268 10.23 -14.34 -9.77
N GLU A 269 9.67 -13.63 -8.78
CA GLU A 269 10.41 -12.66 -7.98
C GLU A 269 9.82 -12.50 -6.57
N VAL A 270 10.66 -12.03 -5.64
CA VAL A 270 10.21 -11.50 -4.35
C VAL A 270 10.37 -9.99 -4.35
N ARG A 271 9.33 -9.28 -3.90
CA ARG A 271 9.37 -7.82 -3.69
C ARG A 271 9.02 -7.49 -2.24
N LEU A 272 9.71 -6.51 -1.68
CA LEU A 272 9.45 -6.05 -0.33
C LEU A 272 8.96 -4.60 -0.35
N PHE A 273 7.91 -4.33 0.40
CA PHE A 273 7.43 -2.98 0.67
C PHE A 273 7.66 -2.73 2.15
N THR A 274 8.28 -1.61 2.49
CA THR A 274 8.50 -1.21 3.87
C THR A 274 8.04 0.22 4.11
N SER A 275 8.02 0.68 5.35
CA SER A 275 7.49 2.00 5.68
C SER A 275 8.38 2.74 6.67
N LEU A 276 8.88 3.89 6.22
CA LEU A 276 9.68 4.82 7.00
C LEU A 276 9.36 6.24 6.50
N ASP A 277 8.77 7.07 7.36
CA ASP A 277 8.18 8.34 6.92
C ASP A 277 9.13 9.55 7.02
N THR A 278 10.20 9.40 7.81
CA THR A 278 11.24 10.38 8.12
C THR A 278 12.38 9.70 8.89
N LEU A 279 13.32 10.46 9.44
CA LEU A 279 14.41 9.96 10.27
C LEU A 279 14.33 10.46 11.72
N GLY A 280 15.11 9.81 12.59
CA GLY A 280 15.31 10.19 13.99
C GLY A 280 14.04 10.06 14.83
N VAL A 281 13.99 10.80 15.95
CA VAL A 281 12.87 10.76 16.88
C VAL A 281 11.51 10.99 16.22
N ASP A 282 11.46 11.80 15.14
CA ASP A 282 10.23 12.10 14.40
C ASP A 282 9.62 10.84 13.76
N ALA A 283 10.47 9.91 13.32
CA ALA A 283 10.04 8.62 12.76
C ALA A 283 9.50 7.70 13.86
N GLU A 284 10.16 7.66 15.02
CA GLU A 284 9.78 6.81 16.15
C GLU A 284 8.50 7.31 16.84
N LEU A 285 8.28 8.62 16.87
CA LEU A 285 7.01 9.22 17.28
C LEU A 285 5.89 8.88 16.31
N SER A 286 6.12 9.02 15.00
CA SER A 286 5.13 8.69 13.97
C SER A 286 4.80 7.19 13.95
N ARG A 287 5.81 6.34 14.18
CA ARG A 287 5.75 4.88 14.10
C ARG A 287 6.16 4.25 15.43
N ASN A 288 5.37 4.49 16.48
CA ASN A 288 5.68 3.99 17.82
C ASN A 288 5.94 2.46 17.83
N GLY A 289 7.11 2.08 18.32
CA GLY A 289 7.67 0.72 18.23
C GLY A 289 8.86 0.61 17.28
N LEU A 290 9.02 1.57 16.35
CA LEU A 290 10.18 1.64 15.47
C LEU A 290 11.47 1.91 16.26
N ASN A 291 12.47 1.07 16.01
CA ASN A 291 13.87 1.35 16.29
C ASN A 291 14.59 1.48 14.94
N GLN A 292 15.10 2.66 14.63
CA GLN A 292 15.67 2.90 13.30
C GLN A 292 16.96 2.14 13.04
N ASN A 293 17.77 1.91 14.07
CA ASN A 293 18.99 1.13 13.90
C ASN A 293 18.64 -0.31 13.50
N LEU A 294 17.67 -0.92 14.18
CA LEU A 294 17.17 -2.24 13.81
C LEU A 294 16.54 -2.25 12.41
N PHE A 295 15.77 -1.22 12.06
CA PHE A 295 15.20 -1.08 10.71
C PHE A 295 16.28 -1.11 9.63
N PHE A 296 17.32 -0.28 9.77
CA PHE A 296 18.40 -0.20 8.78
C PHE A 296 19.31 -1.43 8.82
N GLU A 297 19.54 -2.05 9.97
CA GLU A 297 20.23 -3.34 10.09
C GLU A 297 19.50 -4.41 9.27
N ASN A 298 18.19 -4.57 9.50
CA ASN A 298 17.36 -5.53 8.78
C ASN A 298 17.27 -5.23 7.28
N LEU A 299 17.12 -3.96 6.91
CA LEU A 299 17.11 -3.54 5.51
C LEU A 299 18.43 -3.88 4.82
N ASN A 300 19.57 -3.52 5.43
CA ASN A 300 20.89 -3.79 4.87
C ASN A 300 21.11 -5.31 4.71
N LEU A 301 20.73 -6.10 5.72
CA LEU A 301 20.86 -7.55 5.68
C LEU A 301 20.07 -8.17 4.51
N ILE A 302 18.82 -7.73 4.29
CA ILE A 302 18.03 -8.19 3.13
C ILE A 302 18.68 -7.79 1.81
N MET A 303 19.16 -6.55 1.72
CA MET A 303 19.75 -6.03 0.48
C MET A 303 21.08 -6.72 0.13
N GLU A 304 21.84 -7.15 1.13
CA GLU A 304 23.11 -7.88 0.98
C GLU A 304 22.86 -9.35 0.60
N GLU A 305 21.93 -10.02 1.29
CA GLU A 305 21.74 -11.47 1.17
C GLU A 305 20.76 -11.89 0.06
N VAL A 306 19.94 -10.97 -0.47
CA VAL A 306 19.01 -11.25 -1.59
C VAL A 306 19.24 -10.27 -2.74
N PRO A 307 20.28 -10.49 -3.58
CA PRO A 307 20.74 -9.49 -4.55
C PRO A 307 19.76 -9.12 -5.65
N SER A 308 18.69 -9.90 -5.87
CA SER A 308 17.63 -9.63 -6.86
C SER A 308 16.39 -8.94 -6.28
N LEU A 309 16.22 -8.97 -4.95
CA LEU A 309 15.04 -8.41 -4.28
C LEU A 309 15.08 -6.89 -4.28
N ARG A 310 13.98 -6.29 -4.76
CA ARG A 310 13.77 -4.84 -4.75
C ARG A 310 12.88 -4.43 -3.60
N ILE A 311 13.25 -3.34 -2.94
CA ILE A 311 12.49 -2.74 -1.83
C ILE A 311 11.76 -1.49 -2.34
N VAL A 312 10.56 -1.22 -1.83
CA VAL A 312 9.90 0.08 -1.97
C VAL A 312 9.62 0.63 -0.57
N ILE A 313 10.18 1.79 -0.24
CA ILE A 313 9.86 2.53 0.98
C ILE A 313 8.59 3.35 0.72
N MET A 314 7.52 2.98 1.40
CA MET A 314 6.23 3.65 1.38
C MET A 314 6.18 4.67 2.52
N VAL A 315 6.05 5.94 2.17
CA VAL A 315 6.00 7.07 3.10
C VAL A 315 4.56 7.53 3.26
N THR A 316 4.10 7.54 4.49
CA THR A 316 2.90 8.28 4.91
C THR A 316 3.35 9.67 5.37
N TYR A 317 3.38 10.61 4.42
CA TYR A 317 3.89 11.96 4.63
C TYR A 317 2.96 12.75 5.56
N ASN A 318 3.42 12.93 6.80
CA ASN A 318 2.64 13.52 7.90
C ASN A 318 3.37 14.74 8.48
N ALA A 319 2.80 15.38 9.51
CA ALA A 319 3.38 16.59 10.11
C ALA A 319 4.84 16.43 10.58
N PHE A 320 5.21 15.26 11.12
CA PHE A 320 6.57 14.95 11.53
C PHE A 320 7.50 14.60 10.36
N SER A 321 6.96 14.28 9.18
CA SER A 321 7.79 13.96 8.02
C SER A 321 8.66 15.13 7.57
N VAL A 322 8.10 16.34 7.58
CA VAL A 322 8.66 17.52 6.92
C VAL A 322 10.10 17.84 7.31
N ASN A 323 10.46 17.69 8.58
CA ASN A 323 11.72 18.24 9.09
C ASN A 323 12.97 17.47 8.66
N ASN A 324 12.91 16.13 8.58
CA ASN A 324 14.06 15.30 8.24
C ASN A 324 13.86 14.54 6.93
N PHE A 325 12.89 14.95 6.10
CA PHE A 325 12.61 14.24 4.85
C PHE A 325 13.75 14.36 3.84
N THR A 326 14.39 15.53 3.73
CA THR A 326 15.57 15.70 2.88
C THR A 326 16.69 14.74 3.28
N ASP A 327 16.89 14.50 4.58
CA ASP A 327 17.91 13.58 5.06
C ASP A 327 17.54 12.11 4.85
N LEU A 328 16.24 11.76 4.97
CA LEU A 328 15.75 10.46 4.54
C LEU A 328 16.05 10.22 3.05
N LEU A 329 15.80 11.23 2.20
CA LEU A 329 16.10 11.16 0.77
C LEU A 329 17.61 10.99 0.52
N LYS A 330 18.46 11.75 1.19
CA LYS A 330 19.93 11.53 1.09
C LYS A 330 20.31 10.10 1.47
N LYS A 331 19.73 9.58 2.55
CA LYS A 331 20.00 8.20 3.00
C LYS A 331 19.55 7.15 1.99
N ILE A 332 18.38 7.34 1.38
CA ILE A 332 17.87 6.45 0.33
C ILE A 332 18.78 6.50 -0.90
N TYR A 333 19.22 7.68 -1.30
CA TYR A 333 20.14 7.87 -2.42
C TYR A 333 21.47 7.12 -2.19
N GLU A 334 22.06 7.23 -1.00
CA GLU A 334 23.26 6.47 -0.60
C GLU A 334 23.03 4.94 -0.69
N LEU A 335 21.92 4.46 -0.13
CA LEU A 335 21.60 3.03 -0.13
C LEU A 335 21.34 2.51 -1.55
N ARG A 336 20.74 3.34 -2.43
CA ARG A 336 20.59 3.00 -3.85
C ARG A 336 21.93 2.80 -4.52
N GLY A 337 22.89 3.70 -4.28
CA GLY A 337 24.24 3.55 -4.80
C GLY A 337 24.96 2.31 -4.27
N LYS A 338 24.86 2.06 -2.96
CA LYS A 338 25.47 0.90 -2.30
C LYS A 338 24.98 -0.43 -2.87
N TYR A 339 23.70 -0.54 -3.19
CA TYR A 339 23.05 -1.82 -3.52
C TYR A 339 22.65 -1.99 -4.98
N LEU A 340 23.01 -1.04 -5.85
CA LEU A 340 22.87 -1.17 -7.29
C LEU A 340 23.73 -2.35 -7.79
N ASN A 341 23.13 -3.24 -8.57
CA ASN A 341 23.84 -4.36 -9.19
C ASN A 341 23.12 -4.79 -10.48
N ASP A 342 23.70 -5.73 -11.24
CA ASP A 342 23.16 -6.18 -12.53
C ASP A 342 21.77 -6.84 -12.44
N GLN A 343 21.39 -7.34 -11.26
CA GLN A 343 20.08 -7.95 -10.99
C GLN A 343 19.05 -6.91 -10.48
N ARG A 344 19.51 -5.73 -10.04
CA ARG A 344 18.69 -4.66 -9.45
C ARG A 344 19.11 -3.28 -9.97
N TRP A 345 18.42 -2.84 -11.02
CA TRP A 345 18.57 -1.50 -11.58
C TRP A 345 17.91 -0.39 -10.74
N GLN A 346 16.95 -0.74 -9.88
CA GLN A 346 16.37 0.16 -8.86
C GLN A 346 16.24 -0.63 -7.55
N PRO A 347 17.29 -0.64 -6.70
CA PRO A 347 17.30 -1.45 -5.47
C PRO A 347 16.23 -1.00 -4.45
N ILE A 348 16.03 0.31 -4.30
CA ILE A 348 15.07 0.90 -3.36
C ILE A 348 14.22 1.94 -4.08
N GLY A 349 12.93 1.70 -4.31
CA GLY A 349 11.96 2.72 -4.72
C GLY A 349 11.46 3.54 -3.52
N ILE A 350 10.95 4.74 -3.76
CA ILE A 350 10.20 5.53 -2.75
C ILE A 350 8.82 5.90 -3.30
N SER A 351 7.79 5.72 -2.47
CA SER A 351 6.41 6.13 -2.79
C SER A 351 5.87 6.97 -1.64
N SER A 352 5.60 8.24 -1.90
CA SER A 352 5.12 9.19 -0.88
C SER A 352 3.66 9.52 -1.12
N ASN A 353 2.83 9.34 -0.10
CA ASN A 353 1.43 9.74 -0.11
C ASN A 353 1.15 10.65 1.09
N TYR A 354 0.33 11.68 0.90
CA TYR A 354 -0.07 12.53 2.03
C TYR A 354 -0.96 11.72 3.00
N LEU A 355 -0.81 12.00 4.29
CA LEU A 355 -1.70 11.44 5.29
C LEU A 355 -3.09 12.09 5.18
N ARG A 356 -4.10 11.30 4.83
CA ARG A 356 -5.50 11.74 4.75
C ARG A 356 -6.23 11.61 6.08
N HIS A 357 -6.14 10.45 6.73
CA HIS A 357 -6.77 10.19 8.03
C HIS A 357 -5.78 9.53 8.99
N PRO A 358 -5.73 9.96 10.27
CA PRO A 358 -6.52 11.04 10.86
C PRO A 358 -6.00 12.43 10.44
N GLU A 359 -6.92 13.33 10.11
CA GLU A 359 -6.61 14.62 9.45
C GLU A 359 -5.71 15.53 10.29
N HIS A 360 -5.87 15.49 11.62
CA HIS A 360 -5.08 16.32 12.53
C HIS A 360 -3.62 15.92 12.59
N LEU A 361 -3.21 14.73 12.12
CA LEU A 361 -1.81 14.34 12.01
C LEU A 361 -1.18 14.72 10.65
N SER A 362 -2.00 15.20 9.71
CA SER A 362 -1.53 15.55 8.38
C SER A 362 -0.73 16.85 8.37
N ILE A 363 -0.04 17.13 7.26
CA ILE A 363 0.68 18.40 7.08
C ILE A 363 -0.23 19.64 7.06
N LYS A 364 -1.56 19.49 6.97
CA LYS A 364 -2.51 20.62 7.00
C LYS A 364 -2.53 21.39 8.33
N VAL A 365 -2.05 20.79 9.42
CA VAL A 365 -1.91 21.49 10.70
C VAL A 365 -0.74 22.47 10.73
N LEU A 366 0.20 22.36 9.78
CA LEU A 366 1.42 23.14 9.76
C LEU A 366 1.17 24.57 9.20
N PRO A 367 1.89 25.58 9.71
CA PRO A 367 1.96 26.91 9.12
C PRO A 367 2.78 26.91 7.82
N GLU A 368 2.54 27.91 6.97
CA GLU A 368 3.11 28.00 5.61
C GLU A 368 4.64 28.00 5.58
N ARG A 369 5.31 28.47 6.63
CA ARG A 369 6.78 28.47 6.74
C ARG A 369 7.44 27.11 6.51
N HIS A 370 6.73 26.01 6.74
CA HIS A 370 7.22 24.64 6.50
C HIS A 370 7.31 24.30 5.01
N LEU A 371 6.68 25.09 4.14
CA LEU A 371 6.78 24.96 2.69
C LEU A 371 8.23 24.96 2.22
N LEU A 372 9.08 25.81 2.80
CA LEU A 372 10.50 25.90 2.43
C LEU A 372 11.22 24.56 2.60
N LYS A 373 10.97 23.83 3.69
CA LYS A 373 11.57 22.50 3.92
C LYS A 373 11.05 21.46 2.95
N MET A 374 9.76 21.52 2.60
CA MET A 374 9.17 20.62 1.61
C MET A 374 9.74 20.90 0.21
N GLU A 375 9.88 22.17 -0.17
CA GLU A 375 10.49 22.60 -1.43
C GLU A 375 11.98 22.25 -1.49
N GLU A 376 12.70 22.32 -0.37
CA GLU A 376 14.08 21.81 -0.26
C GLU A 376 14.15 20.31 -0.59
N SER A 377 13.29 19.49 0.03
CA SER A 377 13.21 18.05 -0.28
C SER A 377 12.91 17.80 -1.76
N LEU A 378 11.97 18.54 -2.34
CA LEU A 378 11.63 18.42 -3.77
C LEU A 378 12.78 18.83 -4.67
N ASN A 379 13.46 19.92 -4.35
CA ASN A 379 14.61 20.42 -5.10
C ASN A 379 15.77 19.43 -5.03
N TYR A 380 15.99 18.79 -3.88
CA TYR A 380 16.98 17.71 -3.75
C TYR A 380 16.66 16.52 -4.66
N MET A 381 15.39 16.06 -4.71
CA MET A 381 15.02 14.97 -5.63
C MET A 381 15.20 15.37 -7.09
N LYS A 382 14.92 16.63 -7.44
CA LYS A 382 15.12 17.16 -8.81
C LYS A 382 16.59 17.30 -9.17
N SER A 383 17.46 17.71 -8.24
CA SER A 383 18.91 17.78 -8.48
C SER A 383 19.51 16.40 -8.63
N GLU A 384 19.00 15.43 -7.88
CA GLU A 384 19.39 14.02 -7.96
C GLU A 384 18.46 13.21 -8.89
N PHE A 385 18.09 13.76 -10.04
CA PHE A 385 17.23 13.06 -11.00
C PHE A 385 17.90 11.78 -11.55
N HIS A 386 17.13 10.71 -11.72
CA HIS A 386 17.59 9.45 -12.28
C HIS A 386 18.00 9.61 -13.75
N ASP A 387 19.24 9.28 -14.06
CA ASP A 387 19.76 9.14 -15.42
C ASP A 387 20.46 7.79 -15.54
N SER A 388 20.06 6.98 -16.51
CA SER A 388 20.56 5.61 -16.68
C SER A 388 22.08 5.53 -16.93
N ILE A 389 22.72 6.64 -17.27
CA ILE A 389 24.16 6.74 -17.55
C ILE A 389 24.86 7.53 -16.44
N LYS A 390 24.38 8.74 -16.13
CA LYS A 390 25.06 9.71 -15.25
C LYS A 390 24.69 9.59 -13.78
N ASN A 391 23.47 9.13 -13.46
CA ASN A 391 22.96 9.07 -12.10
C ASN A 391 21.98 7.91 -11.90
N LYS A 392 22.50 6.68 -11.95
CA LYS A 392 21.69 5.45 -11.87
C LYS A 392 20.90 5.32 -10.57
N GLN A 393 21.39 5.93 -9.49
CA GLN A 393 20.79 5.90 -8.16
C GLN A 393 19.82 7.06 -7.89
N GLY A 394 19.67 7.99 -8.84
CA GLY A 394 18.79 9.15 -8.72
C GLY A 394 17.30 8.80 -8.61
N TYR A 395 16.47 9.83 -8.46
CA TYR A 395 15.03 9.78 -8.30
C TYR A 395 14.29 9.77 -9.63
N PHE A 396 13.32 8.88 -9.76
CA PHE A 396 12.49 8.80 -10.96
C PHE A 396 11.41 9.89 -10.95
N ILE A 397 10.97 10.28 -12.15
CA ILE A 397 9.93 11.31 -12.32
C ILE A 397 8.65 11.04 -11.52
N HIS A 398 8.22 9.77 -11.39
CA HIS A 398 7.03 9.42 -10.63
C HIS A 398 7.22 9.62 -9.11
N GLU A 399 8.44 9.45 -8.60
CA GLU A 399 8.79 9.70 -7.20
C GLU A 399 8.78 11.20 -6.90
N ILE A 400 9.36 12.01 -7.80
CA ILE A 400 9.37 13.47 -7.74
C ILE A 400 7.94 14.02 -7.80
N ASN A 401 7.14 13.54 -8.75
CA ASN A 401 5.74 13.95 -8.89
C ASN A 401 4.93 13.62 -7.64
N SER A 402 5.22 12.50 -6.97
CA SER A 402 4.53 12.13 -5.72
C SER A 402 4.74 13.18 -4.64
N LEU A 403 5.97 13.67 -4.43
CA LEU A 403 6.24 14.75 -3.47
C LEU A 403 5.69 16.10 -3.95
N SER A 404 5.78 16.40 -5.25
CA SER A 404 5.18 17.62 -5.83
C SER A 404 3.67 17.69 -5.54
N ASN A 405 2.94 16.60 -5.74
CA ASN A 405 1.50 16.52 -5.46
C ASN A 405 1.17 16.77 -3.97
N ILE A 406 2.05 16.33 -3.06
CA ILE A 406 1.89 16.59 -1.62
C ILE A 406 2.09 18.07 -1.30
N ILE A 407 3.06 18.73 -1.94
CA ILE A 407 3.29 20.18 -1.80
C ILE A 407 2.12 20.97 -2.37
N ASP A 408 1.61 20.58 -3.54
CA ASP A 408 0.44 21.21 -4.15
C ASP A 408 -0.79 21.05 -3.25
N TRP A 409 -0.98 19.85 -2.68
CA TRP A 409 -2.01 19.63 -1.67
C TRP A 409 -1.82 20.52 -0.45
N PHE A 410 -0.60 20.64 0.09
CA PHE A 410 -0.31 21.52 1.24
C PHE A 410 -0.73 22.97 0.99
N LYS A 411 -0.39 23.52 -0.19
CA LYS A 411 -0.70 24.89 -0.63
C LYS A 411 -2.20 25.19 -0.76
N GLN A 412 -3.05 24.18 -0.91
CA GLN A 412 -4.49 24.41 -0.98
C GLN A 412 -5.01 25.05 0.32
N PRO A 413 -5.89 26.07 0.24
CA PRO A 413 -6.41 26.73 1.43
C PRO A 413 -7.21 25.73 2.29
N ILE A 414 -7.12 25.93 3.60
CA ILE A 414 -7.96 25.27 4.60
C ILE A 414 -8.69 26.36 5.38
N ASP A 415 -9.96 26.11 5.71
CA ASP A 415 -10.71 27.03 6.57
C ASP A 415 -9.97 27.26 7.89
N ALA A 416 -9.95 28.51 8.35
CA ALA A 416 -9.18 28.90 9.52
C ALA A 416 -9.70 28.27 10.82
N ASN A 417 -11.02 28.08 10.95
CA ASN A 417 -11.60 27.42 12.11
C ASN A 417 -11.30 25.92 12.08
N GLU A 418 -11.38 25.32 10.90
CA GLU A 418 -11.01 23.92 10.71
C GLU A 418 -9.53 23.67 11.01
N LYS A 419 -8.62 24.53 10.52
CA LYS A 419 -7.19 24.44 10.85
C LYS A 419 -6.95 24.52 12.35
N LYS A 420 -7.57 25.47 13.06
CA LYS A 420 -7.48 25.60 14.52
C LYS A 420 -7.99 24.34 15.23
N ARG A 421 -9.10 23.76 14.78
CA ARG A 421 -9.65 22.51 15.30
C ARG A 421 -8.67 21.35 15.13
N LEU A 422 -8.07 21.21 13.94
CA LEU A 422 -7.08 20.17 13.67
C LEU A 422 -5.82 20.37 14.52
N GLN A 423 -5.34 21.60 14.70
CA GLN A 423 -4.19 21.90 15.58
C GLN A 423 -4.48 21.58 17.05
N ALA A 424 -5.67 21.89 17.54
CA ALA A 424 -6.10 21.53 18.90
C ALA A 424 -6.12 20.00 19.07
N ASN A 425 -6.70 19.27 18.10
CA ASN A 425 -6.71 17.81 18.11
C ASN A 425 -5.30 17.20 18.00
N PHE A 426 -4.40 17.82 17.22
CA PHE A 426 -3.01 17.40 17.12
C PHE A 426 -2.32 17.47 18.49
N LEU A 427 -2.43 18.60 19.20
CA LEU A 427 -1.86 18.75 20.54
C LEU A 427 -2.51 17.81 21.56
N GLN A 428 -3.84 17.66 21.52
CA GLN A 428 -4.55 16.74 22.40
C GLN A 428 -4.08 15.29 22.21
N PHE A 429 -3.99 14.83 20.96
CA PHE A 429 -3.51 13.50 20.64
C PHE A 429 -2.07 13.27 21.14
N TRP A 430 -1.15 14.20 20.86
CA TRP A 430 0.25 14.03 21.28
C TRP A 430 0.46 14.18 22.78
N SER A 431 -0.39 14.94 23.48
CA SER A 431 -0.38 15.00 24.94
C SER A 431 -0.80 13.66 25.56
N GLU A 432 -1.90 13.08 25.06
CA GLU A 432 -2.31 11.73 25.49
C GLU A 432 -1.30 10.66 25.06
N HIS A 433 -0.68 10.81 23.89
CA HIS A 433 0.37 9.92 23.43
C HIS A 433 1.56 9.93 24.39
N ASP A 434 2.02 11.10 24.82
CA ASP A 434 3.10 11.23 25.82
C ASP A 434 2.71 10.58 27.15
N GLN A 435 1.49 10.82 27.64
CA GLN A 435 0.99 10.22 28.89
C GLN A 435 0.90 8.69 28.81
N ARG A 436 0.35 8.14 27.72
CA ARG A 436 0.10 6.70 27.56
C ARG A 436 1.37 5.92 27.23
N ARG A 437 2.29 6.54 26.48
CA ARG A 437 3.43 5.83 25.86
C ARG A 437 4.79 6.28 26.38
N GLY A 438 4.83 7.23 27.31
CA GLY A 438 6.06 7.74 27.90
C GLY A 438 6.96 8.46 26.90
N THR A 439 6.37 9.03 25.83
CA THR A 439 7.12 9.77 24.82
C THR A 439 7.27 11.24 25.17
N HIS A 440 7.95 11.99 24.30
CA HIS A 440 8.18 13.44 24.45
C HIS A 440 7.78 14.20 23.18
N ALA A 441 6.65 13.83 22.58
CA ALA A 441 6.11 14.42 21.37
C ALA A 441 5.81 15.91 21.56
N ILE A 442 5.22 16.34 22.68
CA ILE A 442 4.92 17.77 22.92
C ILE A 442 6.22 18.58 22.99
N LYS A 443 7.25 18.07 23.67
CA LYS A 443 8.57 18.70 23.70
C LYS A 443 9.13 18.82 22.28
N ARG A 444 9.08 17.74 21.50
CA ARG A 444 9.59 17.69 20.13
C ARG A 444 8.82 18.62 19.18
N ILE A 445 7.50 18.74 19.34
CA ILE A 445 6.63 19.68 18.61
C ILE A 445 7.10 21.13 18.85
N ASN A 446 7.40 21.48 20.10
CA ASN A 446 7.91 22.80 20.47
C ASN A 446 9.31 23.04 19.93
N GLU A 447 10.24 22.08 20.04
CA GLU A 447 11.60 22.18 19.49
C GLU A 447 11.60 22.42 17.98
N LEU A 448 10.68 21.79 17.26
CA LEU A 448 10.50 21.95 15.81
C LEU A 448 9.63 23.16 15.44
N ASN A 449 9.11 23.86 16.44
CA ASN A 449 8.15 24.96 16.30
C ASN A 449 6.92 24.57 15.47
N LEU A 450 6.51 23.29 15.40
CA LEU A 450 5.62 22.78 14.33
C LEU A 450 4.36 23.61 14.09
N LEU A 451 3.79 24.21 15.13
CA LEU A 451 2.56 25.00 15.04
C LEU A 451 2.75 26.52 15.12
N ASN A 452 3.95 27.01 15.42
CA ASN A 452 4.23 28.45 15.55
C ASN A 452 4.28 29.13 14.18
N GLU A 453 3.52 30.23 14.02
CA GLU A 453 3.43 30.99 12.76
C GLU A 453 4.64 31.90 12.51
N THR A 454 5.37 32.28 13.56
CA THR A 454 6.59 33.11 13.51
C THR A 454 7.87 32.29 13.59
N ILE A 455 8.94 32.78 12.94
CA ILE A 455 10.28 32.18 12.91
C ILE A 455 10.99 32.35 14.25
#